data_AF-A0A9D1DV12-F1
#
_entry.id   AF-A0A9D1DV12-F1
#
_cell.length_a   1.000
_cell.length_b   1.000
_cell.length_c   1.000
_cell.angle_alpha   90.00
_cell.angle_beta   90.00
_cell.angle_gamma   90.00
#
_symmetry.space_group_name_H-M   'P 1'
#
loop_
_entity.id
_entity.type
_entity.pdbx_description
1 polymer ?
#
loop_
_entity_poly.entity_id
_entity_poly.type
_entity_poly.pdbx_seq_one_letter_code
_entity_poly.pdbx_strand_id
1 'polypeptide(L)'
;MEPKEKYEQLLEEQSQKLKRELNKYKTMIDSANILIMPINDKKRYIKNLLEHQKTFLLLFPQLTSNFQILKFFYDNNALEIEQVQIAINNILTDEIVKDCLSNIEKYQLQVKSLESQIKELDEKSLTAKASFILKANITDEEKISILKEIAYESCKSVTKKEEKLKSHKIPTPQEEIESLFTEEETPNINQEELNNIKGEYYKIKNNIESIMSKYYYLINGKDEKYINYNKEMSRAIKEQESKDNLDLSTLGIDEFQYKDISMTVLILDMFEVKAELESQLNNPTATLEDIRDYFNMLKEDYNKAISLDKILTEEKKEEEKTTNEIYFLLDENNNSFFQINKFNKEEKKHCLSLIEKFKKGLHDYEKGKKHTKLLSNNKRYNIYINKSSNMCVSYVRTKDNKVLVLTFAPHSDIYDNSNTIAQTYSYVIDENLTKINNQNPNYLKQQKEFTEQFKSMIAVKGDDHK
;
A
#
# COMPACT_ATOMS: atom_id res chain seq x y z
N MET A 1 -42.40 2.48 3.85
CA MET A 1 -41.03 2.02 3.56
C MET A 1 -40.27 2.10 4.86
N GLU A 2 -39.73 0.99 5.32
CA GLU A 2 -38.95 0.98 6.57
C GLU A 2 -37.66 1.81 6.38
N PRO A 3 -37.12 2.45 7.43
CA PRO A 3 -35.95 3.31 7.28
C PRO A 3 -34.72 2.53 6.76
N LYS A 4 -34.59 1.25 7.11
CA LYS A 4 -33.60 0.33 6.52
C LYS A 4 -33.77 0.14 5.01
N GLU A 5 -34.98 -0.14 4.53
CA GLU A 5 -35.26 -0.30 3.09
C GLU A 5 -34.95 1.01 2.33
N LYS A 6 -35.30 2.15 2.93
CA LYS A 6 -35.01 3.48 2.38
C LYS A 6 -33.51 3.75 2.28
N TYR A 7 -32.75 3.34 3.29
CA TYR A 7 -31.29 3.43 3.30
C TYR A 7 -30.65 2.58 2.20
N GLU A 8 -31.10 1.33 2.06
CA GLU A 8 -30.60 0.40 1.04
C GLU A 8 -30.92 0.90 -0.38
N GLN A 9 -32.12 1.44 -0.60
CA GLN A 9 -32.49 2.04 -1.88
C GLN A 9 -31.61 3.25 -2.24
N LEU A 10 -31.37 4.17 -1.29
CA LEU A 10 -30.52 5.34 -1.52
C LEU A 10 -29.08 4.94 -1.85
N LEU A 11 -28.54 3.95 -1.15
CA LEU A 11 -27.22 3.40 -1.43
C LEU A 11 -27.15 2.79 -2.84
N GLU A 12 -28.16 2.01 -3.22
CA GLU A 12 -28.20 1.36 -4.52
C GLU A 12 -28.28 2.38 -5.65
N GLU A 13 -29.16 3.38 -5.54
CA GLU A 13 -29.30 4.47 -6.51
C GLU A 13 -27.99 5.24 -6.69
N GLN A 14 -27.31 5.58 -5.59
CA GLN A 14 -26.03 6.29 -5.63
C GLN A 14 -24.91 5.40 -6.20
N SER A 15 -24.85 4.13 -5.82
CA SER A 15 -23.87 3.16 -6.35
C SER A 15 -24.03 2.97 -7.85
N GLN A 16 -25.27 2.81 -8.34
CA GLN A 16 -25.57 2.71 -9.76
C GLN A 16 -25.18 3.99 -10.52
N LYS A 17 -25.47 5.17 -9.95
CA LYS A 17 -25.07 6.46 -10.55
C LYS A 17 -23.56 6.57 -10.70
N LEU A 18 -22.81 6.30 -9.64
CA LEU A 18 -21.35 6.37 -9.65
C LEU A 18 -20.73 5.34 -10.60
N LYS A 19 -21.27 4.10 -10.65
CA LYS A 19 -20.83 3.06 -11.60
C LYS A 19 -21.07 3.47 -13.05
N ARG A 20 -22.19 4.14 -13.36
CA ARG A 20 -22.46 4.68 -14.71
C ARG A 20 -21.47 5.78 -15.09
N GLU A 21 -21.19 6.71 -14.19
CA GLU A 21 -20.17 7.76 -14.43
C GLU A 21 -18.76 7.17 -14.57
N LEU A 22 -18.41 6.19 -13.74
CA LEU A 22 -17.13 5.49 -13.80
C LEU A 22 -16.94 4.81 -15.16
N ASN A 23 -17.92 4.04 -15.60
CA ASN A 23 -17.88 3.38 -16.89
C ASN A 23 -17.75 4.38 -18.04
N LYS A 24 -18.45 5.52 -17.98
CA LYS A 24 -18.32 6.57 -18.99
C LYS A 24 -16.87 7.06 -19.11
N TYR A 25 -16.22 7.39 -17.99
CA TYR A 25 -14.83 7.88 -18.02
C TYR A 25 -13.80 6.81 -18.41
N LYS A 26 -13.96 5.56 -17.95
CA LYS A 26 -13.11 4.44 -18.38
C LYS A 26 -13.19 4.24 -19.90
N THR A 27 -14.42 4.25 -20.43
CA THR A 27 -14.66 4.11 -21.87
C THR A 27 -14.02 5.25 -22.68
N MET A 28 -14.06 6.49 -22.17
CA MET A 28 -13.39 7.65 -22.79
C MET A 28 -11.87 7.50 -22.81
N ILE A 29 -11.27 7.02 -21.71
CA ILE A 29 -9.82 6.78 -21.62
C ILE A 29 -9.39 5.67 -22.57
N ASP A 30 -10.10 4.54 -22.59
CA ASP A 30 -9.79 3.42 -23.48
C ASP A 30 -9.85 3.83 -24.95
N SER A 31 -10.88 4.61 -25.31
CA SER A 31 -11.03 5.18 -26.66
C SER A 31 -9.89 6.14 -27.00
N ALA A 32 -9.50 7.01 -26.07
CA ALA A 32 -8.38 7.94 -26.26
C ALA A 32 -7.04 7.21 -26.45
N ASN A 33 -6.79 6.15 -25.67
CA ASN A 33 -5.57 5.35 -25.78
C ASN A 33 -5.44 4.68 -27.15
N ILE A 34 -6.54 4.18 -27.73
CA ILE A 34 -6.55 3.59 -29.08
C ILE A 34 -6.21 4.65 -30.14
N LEU A 35 -6.72 5.87 -29.99
CA LEU A 35 -6.49 6.96 -30.94
C LEU A 35 -5.05 7.49 -30.92
N ILE A 36 -4.39 7.48 -29.75
CA ILE A 36 -3.00 7.95 -29.57
C ILE A 36 -1.97 6.90 -30.05
N MET A 37 -2.39 5.67 -30.33
CA MET A 37 -1.48 4.63 -30.83
C MET A 37 -0.75 5.10 -32.11
N PRO A 38 0.59 4.93 -32.17
CA PRO A 38 1.34 5.30 -33.37
C PRO A 38 0.82 4.54 -34.59
N ILE A 39 0.56 5.26 -35.69
CA ILE A 39 0.13 4.67 -36.97
C ILE A 39 1.37 4.11 -37.72
N ASN A 40 2.10 3.21 -37.07
CA ASN A 40 3.28 2.56 -37.66
C ASN A 40 2.87 1.41 -38.61
N ASP A 41 1.72 0.80 -38.33
CA ASP A 41 1.08 -0.21 -39.18
C ASP A 41 -0.40 0.18 -39.34
N LYS A 42 -0.73 0.69 -40.53
CA LYS A 42 -2.08 1.17 -40.88
C LYS A 42 -3.13 0.06 -40.76
N LYS A 43 -2.77 -1.19 -41.09
CA LYS A 43 -3.67 -2.34 -41.00
C LYS A 43 -3.97 -2.69 -39.55
N ARG A 44 -2.94 -2.73 -38.71
CA ARG A 44 -3.10 -2.97 -37.26
C ARG A 44 -3.88 -1.85 -36.57
N TYR A 45 -3.61 -0.60 -36.94
CA TYR A 45 -4.31 0.56 -36.39
C TYR A 45 -5.81 0.53 -36.72
N ILE A 46 -6.16 0.29 -37.99
CA ILE A 46 -7.56 0.19 -38.43
C ILE A 46 -8.26 -1.02 -37.80
N LYS A 47 -7.56 -2.17 -37.69
CA LYS A 47 -8.08 -3.35 -36.98
C LYS A 47 -8.46 -3.00 -35.54
N ASN A 48 -7.58 -2.33 -34.81
CA ASN A 48 -7.84 -1.93 -33.41
C ASN A 48 -9.02 -0.95 -33.30
N LEU A 49 -9.14 0.02 -34.22
CA LEU A 49 -10.30 0.92 -34.27
C LEU A 49 -11.60 0.13 -34.48
N LEU A 50 -11.62 -0.78 -35.45
CA LEU A 50 -12.80 -1.58 -35.78
C LEU A 50 -13.21 -2.55 -34.66
N GLU A 51 -12.25 -3.15 -33.96
CA GLU A 51 -12.49 -4.00 -32.78
C GLU A 51 -13.23 -3.23 -31.68
N HIS A 52 -12.98 -1.93 -31.56
CA HIS A 52 -13.60 -1.06 -30.56
C HIS A 52 -14.73 -0.18 -31.13
N GLN A 53 -15.20 -0.45 -32.35
CA GLN A 53 -16.21 0.37 -33.04
C GLN A 53 -17.46 0.60 -32.20
N LYS A 54 -18.01 -0.44 -31.55
CA LYS A 54 -19.23 -0.31 -30.73
C LYS A 54 -19.04 0.69 -29.59
N THR A 55 -17.87 0.64 -28.96
CA THR A 55 -17.47 1.50 -27.85
C THR A 55 -17.31 2.94 -28.31
N PHE A 56 -16.63 3.16 -29.44
CA PHE A 56 -16.52 4.48 -30.05
C PHE A 56 -17.88 5.06 -30.42
N LEU A 57 -18.76 4.28 -31.04
CA LEU A 57 -20.06 4.79 -31.51
C LEU A 57 -21.07 5.02 -30.37
N LEU A 58 -20.88 4.39 -29.20
CA LEU A 58 -21.61 4.73 -27.98
C LEU A 58 -21.28 6.13 -27.47
N LEU A 59 -20.03 6.57 -27.64
CA LEU A 59 -19.54 7.88 -27.19
C LEU A 59 -19.63 8.96 -28.28
N PHE A 60 -19.42 8.55 -29.54
CA PHE A 60 -19.25 9.41 -30.71
C PHE A 60 -20.11 8.89 -31.88
N PRO A 61 -21.44 8.88 -31.75
CA PRO A 61 -22.34 8.32 -32.77
C PRO A 61 -22.20 8.99 -34.14
N GLN A 62 -21.76 10.26 -34.19
CA GLN A 62 -21.49 10.99 -35.43
C GLN A 62 -20.38 10.36 -36.30
N LEU A 63 -19.52 9.52 -35.73
CA LEU A 63 -18.42 8.87 -36.46
C LEU A 63 -18.85 7.61 -37.23
N THR A 64 -20.14 7.24 -37.18
CA THR A 64 -20.68 6.01 -37.80
C THR A 64 -20.25 5.84 -39.25
N SER A 65 -20.38 6.89 -40.08
CA SER A 65 -20.00 6.83 -41.49
C SER A 65 -18.50 6.61 -41.70
N ASN A 66 -17.65 7.22 -40.87
CA ASN A 66 -16.19 7.02 -40.94
C ASN A 66 -15.82 5.57 -40.60
N PHE A 67 -16.45 4.98 -39.57
CA PHE A 67 -16.24 3.56 -39.22
C PHE A 67 -16.75 2.60 -40.31
N GLN A 68 -17.85 2.92 -40.99
CA GLN A 68 -18.33 2.14 -42.13
C GLN A 68 -17.34 2.15 -43.31
N ILE A 69 -16.77 3.31 -43.61
CA ILE A 69 -15.70 3.46 -44.62
C ILE A 69 -14.50 2.59 -44.24
N LEU A 70 -14.01 2.69 -42.99
CA LEU A 70 -12.88 1.89 -42.53
C LEU A 70 -13.16 0.38 -42.61
N LYS A 71 -14.35 -0.05 -42.20
CA LYS A 71 -14.74 -1.45 -42.23
C LYS A 71 -14.79 -1.99 -43.66
N PHE A 72 -15.43 -1.27 -44.57
CA PHE A 72 -15.54 -1.67 -45.97
C PHE A 72 -14.15 -1.89 -46.60
N PHE A 73 -13.23 -0.94 -46.44
CA PHE A 73 -11.90 -1.07 -47.03
C PHE A 73 -11.00 -2.08 -46.31
N TYR A 74 -11.21 -2.30 -45.01
CA TYR A 74 -10.52 -3.34 -44.25
C TYR A 74 -10.92 -4.75 -44.70
N ASP A 75 -12.23 -5.00 -44.84
CA ASP A 75 -12.78 -6.29 -45.28
C ASP A 75 -12.35 -6.63 -46.73
N ASN A 76 -12.15 -5.62 -47.57
CA ASN A 76 -11.68 -5.75 -48.95
C ASN A 76 -10.14 -5.67 -49.09
N ASN A 77 -9.39 -5.61 -47.98
CA ASN A 77 -7.92 -5.50 -47.96
C ASN A 77 -7.36 -4.34 -48.82
N ALA A 78 -8.10 -3.23 -48.91
CA ALA A 78 -7.84 -2.08 -49.77
C ALA A 78 -7.53 -0.82 -48.93
N LEU A 79 -6.53 -0.93 -48.04
CA LEU A 79 -6.23 0.06 -47.01
C LEU A 79 -5.41 1.27 -47.49
N GLU A 80 -4.80 1.19 -48.67
CA GLU A 80 -3.97 2.27 -49.24
C GLU A 80 -4.76 3.37 -49.94
N ILE A 81 -6.09 3.21 -50.03
CA ILE A 81 -6.98 4.14 -50.71
C ILE A 81 -7.15 5.44 -49.89
N GLU A 82 -7.22 6.58 -50.56
CA GLU A 82 -7.27 7.93 -49.95
C GLU A 82 -8.42 8.09 -48.96
N GLN A 83 -9.57 7.50 -49.27
CA GLN A 83 -10.79 7.50 -48.44
C GLN A 83 -10.54 6.92 -47.04
N VAL A 84 -9.61 5.97 -46.90
CA VAL A 84 -9.21 5.40 -45.60
C VAL A 84 -8.47 6.44 -44.77
N GLN A 85 -7.56 7.20 -45.38
CA GLN A 85 -6.83 8.26 -44.68
C GLN A 85 -7.74 9.42 -44.30
N ILE A 86 -8.69 9.79 -45.17
CA ILE A 86 -9.70 10.81 -44.89
C ILE A 86 -10.57 10.39 -43.71
N ALA A 87 -11.03 9.13 -43.66
CA ALA A 87 -11.82 8.63 -42.55
C ALA A 87 -11.05 8.64 -41.21
N ILE A 88 -9.77 8.25 -41.21
CA ILE A 88 -8.89 8.33 -40.03
C ILE A 88 -8.75 9.79 -39.58
N ASN A 89 -8.46 10.71 -40.50
CA ASN A 89 -8.29 12.12 -40.18
C ASN A 89 -9.59 12.73 -39.64
N ASN A 90 -10.75 12.39 -40.19
CA ASN A 90 -12.04 12.86 -39.69
C ASN A 90 -12.30 12.37 -38.24
N ILE A 91 -11.96 11.12 -37.93
CA ILE A 91 -12.05 10.59 -36.56
C ILE A 91 -11.12 11.35 -35.61
N LEU A 92 -9.86 11.56 -36.00
CA LEU A 92 -8.85 12.23 -35.16
C LEU A 92 -9.11 13.73 -34.99
N THR A 93 -9.78 14.35 -35.96
CA THR A 93 -10.02 15.80 -35.96
C THR A 93 -11.36 16.21 -35.35
N ASP A 94 -12.25 15.27 -35.06
CA ASP A 94 -13.54 15.49 -34.41
C ASP A 94 -13.36 16.23 -33.07
N GLU A 95 -14.20 17.24 -32.82
CA GLU A 95 -14.06 18.12 -31.66
C GLU A 95 -14.22 17.39 -30.33
N ILE A 96 -15.13 16.42 -30.27
CA ILE A 96 -15.41 15.65 -29.06
C ILE A 96 -14.26 14.66 -28.81
N VAL A 97 -13.69 14.10 -29.89
CA VAL A 97 -12.49 13.26 -29.82
C VAL A 97 -11.28 14.08 -29.33
N LYS A 98 -11.07 15.29 -29.85
CA LYS A 98 -10.00 16.18 -29.39
C LYS A 98 -10.15 16.58 -27.93
N ASP A 99 -11.38 16.88 -27.49
CA ASP A 99 -11.66 17.16 -26.07
C ASP A 99 -11.32 15.93 -25.20
N CYS A 100 -11.68 14.74 -25.65
CA CYS A 100 -11.37 13.49 -24.96
C CYS A 100 -9.85 13.26 -24.84
N LEU A 101 -9.10 13.51 -25.91
CA LEU A 101 -7.64 13.39 -25.94
C LEU A 101 -6.97 14.43 -25.02
N SER A 102 -7.47 15.66 -25.03
CA SER A 102 -6.90 16.77 -24.25
C SER A 102 -7.16 16.66 -22.75
N ASN A 103 -8.21 15.94 -22.35
CA ASN A 103 -8.62 15.78 -20.96
C ASN A 103 -8.30 14.40 -20.38
N ILE A 104 -7.48 13.58 -21.04
CA ILE A 104 -7.25 12.18 -20.61
C ILE A 104 -6.74 12.09 -19.16
N GLU A 105 -5.82 12.96 -18.75
CA GLU A 105 -5.30 13.02 -17.38
C GLU A 105 -6.39 13.42 -16.37
N LYS A 106 -7.26 14.36 -16.75
CA LYS A 106 -8.39 14.79 -15.93
C LYS A 106 -9.41 13.65 -15.75
N TYR A 107 -9.68 12.89 -16.80
CA TYR A 107 -10.56 11.72 -16.71
C TYR A 107 -9.93 10.61 -15.85
N GLN A 108 -8.62 10.40 -15.92
CA GLN A 108 -7.93 9.45 -15.04
C GLN A 108 -8.05 9.84 -13.55
N LEU A 109 -7.92 11.13 -13.23
CA LEU A 109 -8.16 11.64 -11.87
C LEU A 109 -9.62 11.44 -11.44
N GLN A 110 -10.58 11.65 -12.35
CA GLN A 110 -12.00 11.46 -12.09
C GLN A 110 -12.35 9.98 -11.84
N VAL A 111 -11.75 9.05 -12.60
CA VAL A 111 -11.87 7.60 -12.38
C VAL A 111 -11.43 7.23 -10.96
N LYS A 112 -10.25 7.68 -10.53
CA LYS A 112 -9.76 7.42 -9.16
C LYS A 112 -10.68 7.98 -8.08
N SER A 113 -11.20 9.18 -8.29
CA SER A 113 -12.16 9.80 -7.36
C SER A 113 -13.45 9.00 -7.26
N LEU A 114 -13.99 8.53 -8.39
CA LEU A 114 -15.21 7.74 -8.43
C LEU A 114 -15.01 6.34 -7.82
N GLU A 115 -13.86 5.70 -8.07
CA GLU A 115 -13.50 4.40 -7.45
C GLU A 115 -13.39 4.52 -5.92
N SER A 116 -12.80 5.60 -5.42
CA SER A 116 -12.76 5.90 -3.98
C SER A 116 -14.16 6.10 -3.39
N GLN A 117 -15.03 6.85 -4.06
CA GLN A 117 -16.41 7.09 -3.61
C GLN A 117 -17.26 5.80 -3.58
N ILE A 118 -17.09 4.92 -4.58
CA ILE A 118 -17.76 3.62 -4.60
C ILE A 118 -17.26 2.76 -3.44
N LYS A 119 -15.94 2.73 -3.21
CA LYS A 119 -15.34 1.99 -2.09
C LYS A 119 -15.82 2.51 -0.72
N GLU A 120 -15.94 3.82 -0.55
CA GLU A 120 -16.50 4.44 0.67
C GLU A 120 -17.96 4.07 0.90
N LEU A 121 -18.76 3.88 -0.16
CA LEU A 121 -20.14 3.39 -0.05
C LEU A 121 -20.21 1.91 0.34
N ASP A 122 -19.26 1.10 -0.14
CA ASP A 122 -19.16 -0.33 0.17
C ASP A 122 -18.57 -0.58 1.58
N GLU A 123 -17.80 0.36 2.12
CA GLU A 123 -17.23 0.28 3.47
C GLU A 123 -18.30 0.47 4.55
N LYS A 124 -18.62 -0.62 5.26
CA LYS A 124 -19.65 -0.70 6.33
C LYS A 124 -19.35 0.12 7.60
N SER A 125 -18.43 1.09 7.59
CA SER A 125 -18.14 1.89 8.78
C SER A 125 -19.34 2.77 9.15
N LEU A 126 -19.70 2.79 10.44
CA LEU A 126 -20.82 3.61 10.94
C LEU A 126 -20.68 5.09 10.56
N THR A 127 -19.45 5.61 10.53
CA THR A 127 -19.13 6.98 10.16
C THR A 127 -19.37 7.26 8.67
N ALA A 128 -19.05 6.31 7.78
CA ALA A 128 -19.32 6.43 6.35
C ALA A 128 -20.83 6.41 6.07
N LYS A 129 -21.56 5.47 6.70
CA LYS A 129 -23.04 5.41 6.61
C LYS A 129 -23.70 6.68 7.10
N ALA A 130 -23.23 7.24 8.21
CA ALA A 130 -23.76 8.48 8.76
C ALA A 130 -23.47 9.68 7.84
N SER A 131 -22.25 9.77 7.32
CA SER A 131 -21.85 10.85 6.40
C SER A 131 -22.62 10.80 5.08
N PHE A 132 -22.90 9.59 4.57
CA PHE A 132 -23.75 9.38 3.39
C PHE A 132 -25.17 9.92 3.63
N ILE A 133 -25.80 9.55 4.75
CA ILE A 133 -27.18 9.95 5.05
C ILE A 133 -27.33 11.44 5.34
N LEU A 134 -26.32 12.06 5.97
CA LEU A 134 -26.32 13.52 6.17
C LEU A 134 -26.29 14.30 4.85
N LYS A 135 -25.67 13.73 3.81
CA LYS A 135 -25.58 14.32 2.46
C LYS A 135 -26.73 13.89 1.53
N ALA A 136 -27.52 12.89 1.93
CA ALA A 136 -28.65 12.41 1.13
C ALA A 136 -29.75 13.47 1.02
N ASN A 137 -30.35 13.56 -0.16
CA ASN A 137 -31.44 14.50 -0.45
C ASN A 137 -32.79 13.96 0.04
N ILE A 138 -32.91 13.80 1.35
CA ILE A 138 -34.11 13.33 2.06
C ILE A 138 -34.43 14.28 3.23
N THR A 139 -35.61 14.16 3.85
CA THR A 139 -36.00 15.05 4.94
C THR A 139 -35.18 14.78 6.21
N ASP A 140 -35.02 15.78 7.08
CA ASP A 140 -34.26 15.60 8.32
C ASP A 140 -34.90 14.58 9.28
N GLU A 141 -36.23 14.47 9.27
CA GLU A 141 -36.97 13.41 9.99
C GLU A 141 -36.58 12.02 9.48
N GLU A 142 -36.44 11.85 8.17
CA GLU A 142 -36.01 10.59 7.55
C GLU A 142 -34.54 10.28 7.84
N LYS A 143 -33.65 11.29 7.78
CA LYS A 143 -32.24 11.13 8.17
C LYS A 143 -32.12 10.66 9.61
N ILE A 144 -32.85 11.29 10.54
CA ILE A 144 -32.84 10.93 11.96
C ILE A 144 -33.37 9.50 12.15
N SER A 145 -34.45 9.12 11.45
CA SER A 145 -35.02 7.77 11.53
C SER A 145 -34.02 6.70 11.09
N ILE A 146 -33.38 6.91 9.93
CA ILE A 146 -32.37 5.99 9.38
C ILE A 146 -31.14 5.89 10.29
N LEU A 147 -30.62 7.02 10.78
CA LEU A 147 -29.45 7.05 11.66
C LEU A 147 -29.72 6.36 13.01
N LYS A 148 -30.94 6.51 13.57
CA LYS A 148 -31.36 5.81 14.80
C LYS A 148 -31.36 4.30 14.60
N GLU A 149 -31.86 3.82 13.47
CA GLU A 149 -31.92 2.39 13.17
C GLU A 149 -30.51 1.80 12.93
N ILE A 150 -29.66 2.51 12.18
CA ILE A 150 -28.23 2.15 12.00
C ILE A 150 -27.50 2.08 13.35
N ALA A 151 -27.73 3.05 14.23
CA ALA A 151 -27.16 3.05 15.58
C ALA A 151 -27.69 1.89 16.43
N TYR A 152 -28.99 1.62 16.39
CA TYR A 152 -29.63 0.53 17.13
C TYR A 152 -29.13 -0.85 16.68
N GLU A 153 -29.00 -1.11 15.38
CA GLU A 153 -28.44 -2.35 14.86
C GLU A 153 -26.95 -2.54 15.22
N SER A 154 -26.18 -1.45 15.32
CA SER A 154 -24.80 -1.52 15.80
C SER A 154 -24.69 -1.90 17.29
N CYS A 155 -25.70 -1.56 18.09
CA CYS A 155 -25.79 -1.95 19.49
C CYS A 155 -26.27 -3.40 19.69
N LYS A 156 -27.11 -3.94 18.78
CA LYS A 156 -27.56 -5.35 18.82
C LYS A 156 -26.43 -6.38 18.72
N SER A 157 -25.30 -6.04 18.07
CA SER A 157 -24.11 -6.91 18.00
C SER A 157 -23.40 -7.10 19.35
N VAL A 158 -23.61 -6.21 20.32
CA VAL A 158 -22.99 -6.31 21.66
C VAL A 158 -23.83 -7.24 22.56
N THR A 159 -25.15 -7.20 22.45
CA THR A 159 -26.08 -7.98 23.29
C THR A 159 -26.19 -9.46 22.90
N LYS A 160 -25.97 -9.82 21.62
CA LYS A 160 -26.03 -11.23 21.16
C LYS A 160 -24.87 -12.13 21.66
N LYS A 161 -23.79 -11.57 22.23
CA LYS A 161 -22.72 -12.36 22.86
C LYS A 161 -23.09 -12.86 24.27
N GLU A 162 -24.04 -12.24 24.95
CA GLU A 162 -24.41 -12.62 26.32
C GLU A 162 -25.62 -13.56 26.37
N GLU A 163 -26.52 -13.54 25.38
CA GLU A 163 -27.73 -14.39 25.39
C GLU A 163 -27.53 -15.82 24.85
N LYS A 164 -26.46 -16.08 24.07
CA LYS A 164 -26.20 -17.43 23.52
C LYS A 164 -25.71 -18.47 24.54
N LEU A 165 -25.49 -18.10 25.81
CA LEU A 165 -25.21 -19.06 26.89
C LEU A 165 -26.49 -19.65 27.53
N LYS A 166 -27.70 -19.17 27.18
CA LYS A 166 -28.94 -19.62 27.82
C LYS A 166 -30.09 -19.78 26.82
N SER A 167 -30.04 -20.80 25.97
CA SER A 167 -31.25 -21.54 25.54
C SER A 167 -30.88 -22.67 24.59
N HIS A 168 -30.71 -23.87 25.14
CA HIS A 168 -30.96 -25.10 24.39
C HIS A 168 -32.48 -25.33 24.38
N LYS A 169 -33.13 -25.24 23.22
CA LYS A 169 -34.38 -25.93 22.94
C LYS A 169 -34.48 -26.31 21.45
N ILE A 170 -34.95 -27.53 21.27
CA ILE A 170 -35.02 -28.41 20.09
C ILE A 170 -36.01 -27.85 19.04
N PRO A 171 -35.79 -28.10 17.72
CA PRO A 171 -36.64 -27.58 16.64
C PRO A 171 -37.93 -28.39 16.46
N THR A 172 -38.97 -27.76 15.92
CA THR A 172 -40.13 -28.45 15.34
C THR A 172 -40.30 -28.11 13.85
N PRO A 173 -40.77 -29.07 13.03
CA PRO A 173 -40.87 -28.99 11.57
C PRO A 173 -42.24 -28.47 11.08
N GLN A 174 -42.34 -28.17 9.77
CA GLN A 174 -43.49 -27.63 8.98
C GLN A 174 -43.42 -26.09 8.85
N GLU A 175 -43.36 -25.47 7.67
CA GLU A 175 -44.24 -25.53 6.48
C GLU A 175 -43.39 -25.43 5.17
N GLU A 176 -43.47 -26.36 4.22
CA GLU A 176 -44.35 -26.41 3.02
C GLU A 176 -44.27 -25.16 2.10
N ILE A 177 -43.51 -25.25 1.01
CA ILE A 177 -43.93 -25.52 -0.39
C ILE A 177 -44.28 -24.23 -1.18
N GLU A 178 -43.52 -24.02 -2.27
CA GLU A 178 -43.78 -23.31 -3.53
C GLU A 178 -42.55 -22.45 -3.90
N SER A 179 -41.80 -22.75 -4.96
CA SER A 179 -42.31 -22.70 -6.32
C SER A 179 -41.34 -23.34 -7.32
N LEU A 180 -41.95 -23.95 -8.33
CA LEU A 180 -41.37 -24.50 -9.55
C LEU A 180 -40.60 -23.44 -10.35
N PHE A 181 -39.29 -23.59 -10.52
CA PHE A 181 -38.57 -23.11 -11.71
C PHE A 181 -37.43 -24.08 -12.04
N THR A 182 -37.63 -24.80 -13.14
CA THR A 182 -36.65 -25.36 -14.10
C THR A 182 -35.26 -25.69 -13.57
N GLU A 183 -34.99 -27.00 -13.52
CA GLU A 183 -33.65 -27.59 -13.51
C GLU A 183 -32.82 -27.07 -14.70
N GLU A 184 -31.94 -26.10 -14.45
CA GLU A 184 -30.61 -26.14 -15.06
C GLU A 184 -29.76 -27.04 -14.15
N GLU A 185 -29.16 -28.08 -14.72
CA GLU A 185 -28.21 -28.95 -14.02
C GLU A 185 -27.07 -28.10 -13.45
N THR A 186 -27.21 -27.68 -12.19
CA THR A 186 -26.09 -27.19 -11.40
C THR A 186 -25.08 -28.32 -11.28
N PRO A 187 -23.78 -28.08 -11.51
CA PRO A 187 -22.76 -29.07 -11.20
C PRO A 187 -22.97 -29.49 -9.74
N ASN A 188 -23.14 -30.78 -9.51
CA ASN A 188 -23.44 -31.35 -8.21
C ASN A 188 -22.23 -31.13 -7.29
N ILE A 189 -22.14 -29.95 -6.67
CA ILE A 189 -21.11 -29.62 -5.69
C ILE A 189 -21.28 -30.64 -4.57
N ASN A 190 -20.21 -31.38 -4.25
CA ASN A 190 -20.22 -32.28 -3.11
C ASN A 190 -20.44 -31.44 -1.84
N GLN A 191 -21.69 -31.37 -1.40
CA GLN A 191 -22.15 -30.48 -0.33
C GLN A 191 -21.43 -30.78 1.00
N GLU A 192 -21.01 -32.02 1.20
CA GLU A 192 -20.21 -32.45 2.35
C GLU A 192 -18.79 -31.84 2.30
N GLU A 193 -18.14 -31.86 1.15
CA GLU A 193 -16.80 -31.25 0.98
C GLU A 193 -16.83 -29.73 1.12
N LEU A 194 -17.86 -29.06 0.58
CA LEU A 194 -18.04 -27.62 0.75
C LEU A 194 -18.23 -27.25 2.24
N ASN A 195 -19.04 -28.03 2.96
CA ASN A 195 -19.25 -27.85 4.40
C ASN A 195 -17.96 -28.08 5.20
N ASN A 196 -17.12 -29.04 4.79
CA ASN A 196 -15.81 -29.27 5.39
C ASN A 196 -14.87 -28.07 5.19
N ILE A 197 -14.74 -27.54 3.97
CA ILE A 197 -13.91 -26.36 3.70
C ILE A 197 -14.41 -25.13 4.48
N LYS A 198 -15.73 -24.90 4.50
CA LYS A 198 -16.35 -23.86 5.33
C LYS A 198 -15.97 -24.03 6.81
N GLY A 199 -16.09 -25.25 7.33
CA GLY A 199 -15.73 -25.59 8.70
C GLY A 199 -14.26 -25.32 9.03
N GLU A 200 -13.33 -25.65 8.13
CA GLU A 200 -11.91 -25.36 8.31
C GLU A 200 -11.61 -23.86 8.26
N TYR A 201 -12.18 -23.14 7.29
CA TYR A 201 -12.04 -21.69 7.18
C TYR A 201 -12.50 -20.99 8.46
N TYR A 202 -13.69 -21.30 8.96
CA TYR A 202 -14.20 -20.67 10.19
C TYR A 202 -13.37 -20.97 11.44
N LYS A 203 -12.65 -22.11 11.49
CA LYS A 203 -11.73 -22.41 12.60
C LYS A 203 -10.50 -21.51 12.59
N ILE A 204 -9.96 -21.18 11.42
CA ILE A 204 -8.72 -20.40 11.30
C ILE A 204 -8.95 -18.90 11.04
N LYS A 205 -10.16 -18.52 10.64
CA LYS A 205 -10.55 -17.15 10.28
C LYS A 205 -10.18 -16.11 11.34
N ASN A 206 -10.46 -16.38 12.62
CA ASN A 206 -10.14 -15.43 13.68
C ASN A 206 -8.62 -15.19 13.82
N ASN A 207 -7.80 -16.21 13.56
CA ASN A 207 -6.35 -16.06 13.64
C ASN A 207 -5.80 -15.30 12.43
N ILE A 208 -6.38 -15.54 11.24
CA ILE A 208 -6.12 -14.78 10.02
C ILE A 208 -6.46 -13.30 10.24
N GLU A 209 -7.65 -13.01 10.76
CA GLU A 209 -8.07 -11.62 11.02
C GLU A 209 -7.19 -10.94 12.08
N SER A 210 -6.71 -11.69 13.08
CA SER A 210 -5.78 -11.20 14.10
C SER A 210 -4.44 -10.76 13.49
N ILE A 211 -3.82 -11.58 12.64
CA ILE A 211 -2.54 -11.23 12.03
C ILE A 211 -2.69 -10.06 11.04
N MET A 212 -3.76 -10.05 10.25
CA MET A 212 -4.08 -8.95 9.34
C MET A 212 -4.30 -7.63 10.09
N SER A 213 -5.04 -7.67 11.20
CA SER A 213 -5.29 -6.49 12.04
C SER A 213 -4.00 -5.97 12.71
N LYS A 214 -3.14 -6.89 13.19
CA LYS A 214 -1.85 -6.54 13.81
C LYS A 214 -0.95 -5.73 12.87
N TYR A 215 -0.94 -6.08 11.59
CA TYR A 215 -0.06 -5.47 10.58
C TYR A 215 -0.76 -4.48 9.65
N TYR A 216 -2.05 -4.22 9.86
CA TYR A 216 -2.82 -3.27 9.05
C TYR A 216 -2.18 -1.88 8.96
N TYR A 217 -1.43 -1.46 9.99
CA TYR A 217 -0.69 -0.19 10.01
C TYR A 217 0.34 -0.05 8.87
N LEU A 218 0.82 -1.15 8.28
CA LEU A 218 1.73 -1.13 7.14
C LEU A 218 1.06 -0.60 5.86
N ILE A 219 -0.27 -0.75 5.79
CA ILE A 219 -1.12 -0.40 4.64
C ILE A 219 -1.93 0.87 4.95
N ASN A 220 -2.40 1.01 6.19
CA ASN A 220 -3.29 2.09 6.60
C ASN A 220 -2.65 3.47 6.38
N GLY A 221 -3.38 4.36 5.68
CA GLY A 221 -2.92 5.73 5.39
C GLY A 221 -1.77 5.84 4.38
N LYS A 222 -1.40 4.75 3.69
CA LYS A 222 -0.45 4.79 2.56
C LYS A 222 -1.17 5.18 1.28
N ASP A 223 -0.46 5.89 0.41
CA ASP A 223 -1.00 6.27 -0.89
C ASP A 223 -1.07 5.08 -1.86
N GLU A 224 -1.89 5.23 -2.91
CA GLU A 224 -2.10 4.20 -3.92
C GLU A 224 -0.80 3.82 -4.65
N LYS A 225 0.15 4.75 -4.80
CA LYS A 225 1.44 4.50 -5.45
C LYS A 225 2.29 3.54 -4.62
N TYR A 226 2.31 3.70 -3.30
CA TYR A 226 2.99 2.80 -2.37
C TYR A 226 2.37 1.39 -2.41
N ILE A 227 1.05 1.30 -2.42
CA ILE A 227 0.36 0.00 -2.52
C ILE A 227 0.65 -0.68 -3.86
N ASN A 228 0.55 0.05 -4.98
CA ASN A 228 0.86 -0.49 -6.30
C ASN A 228 2.31 -0.91 -6.44
N TYR A 229 3.26 -0.16 -5.90
CA TYR A 229 4.67 -0.57 -5.87
C TYR A 229 4.86 -1.92 -5.19
N ASN A 230 4.23 -2.13 -4.02
CA ASN A 230 4.33 -3.40 -3.31
C ASN A 230 3.60 -4.54 -4.04
N LYS A 231 2.47 -4.26 -4.72
CA LYS A 231 1.76 -5.23 -5.56
C LYS A 231 2.58 -5.66 -6.78
N GLU A 232 3.18 -4.70 -7.50
CA GLU A 232 4.05 -5.00 -8.65
C GLU A 232 5.33 -5.74 -8.22
N MET A 233 5.89 -5.40 -7.07
CA MET A 233 7.02 -6.15 -6.48
C MET A 233 6.61 -7.60 -6.15
N SER A 234 5.44 -7.82 -5.55
CA SER A 234 4.89 -9.16 -5.30
C SER A 234 4.73 -9.96 -6.59
N ARG A 235 4.15 -9.33 -7.62
CA ARG A 235 3.95 -9.95 -8.93
C ARG A 235 5.28 -10.35 -9.56
N ALA A 236 6.27 -9.47 -9.53
CA ALA A 236 7.61 -9.75 -10.06
C ALA A 236 8.30 -10.91 -9.32
N ILE A 237 8.13 -11.00 -8.00
CA ILE A 237 8.66 -12.11 -7.18
C ILE A 237 7.98 -13.43 -7.55
N LYS A 238 6.64 -13.47 -7.61
CA LYS A 238 5.86 -14.67 -8.01
C LYS A 238 6.15 -15.11 -9.44
N GLU A 239 6.33 -14.15 -10.37
CA GLU A 239 6.70 -14.45 -11.75
C GLU A 239 8.13 -15.02 -11.86
N GLN A 240 9.07 -14.61 -10.99
CA GLN A 240 10.40 -15.22 -10.92
C GLN A 240 10.39 -16.62 -10.29
N GLU A 241 9.63 -16.84 -9.22
CA GLU A 241 9.43 -18.17 -8.60
C GLU A 241 8.93 -19.20 -9.63
N SER A 242 8.00 -18.78 -10.51
CA SER A 242 7.41 -19.65 -11.53
C SER A 242 8.33 -20.01 -12.70
N LYS A 243 9.38 -19.23 -12.95
CA LYS A 243 10.24 -19.36 -14.14
C LYS A 243 11.53 -20.14 -13.88
N ASP A 244 12.12 -20.01 -12.71
CA ASP A 244 13.51 -20.44 -12.49
C ASP A 244 13.68 -21.63 -11.52
N ASN A 245 12.61 -22.26 -11.02
CA ASN A 245 12.70 -23.20 -9.87
C ASN A 245 13.59 -22.60 -8.76
N LEU A 246 13.51 -21.28 -8.59
CA LEU A 246 14.37 -20.56 -7.68
C LEU A 246 13.83 -20.82 -6.28
N ASP A 247 14.56 -21.64 -5.52
CA ASP A 247 14.29 -21.80 -4.10
C ASP A 247 14.47 -20.43 -3.44
N LEU A 248 13.40 -19.85 -2.92
CA LEU A 248 13.43 -18.56 -2.23
C LEU A 248 14.33 -18.55 -0.98
N SER A 249 14.75 -19.73 -0.50
CA SER A 249 15.84 -19.84 0.47
C SER A 249 17.16 -19.25 -0.06
N THR A 250 17.33 -19.17 -1.39
CA THR A 250 18.50 -18.61 -2.09
C THR A 250 18.35 -17.15 -2.49
N LEU A 251 17.12 -16.62 -2.58
CA LEU A 251 16.84 -15.21 -2.88
C LEU A 251 16.99 -14.29 -1.66
N GLY A 252 17.42 -14.82 -0.52
CA GLY A 252 17.64 -14.01 0.67
C GLY A 252 16.35 -13.32 1.13
N ILE A 253 15.27 -14.07 1.37
CA ILE A 253 14.17 -13.57 2.23
C ILE A 253 14.72 -13.23 3.64
N ASP A 254 15.88 -13.78 3.99
CA ASP A 254 16.70 -13.41 5.14
C ASP A 254 17.46 -12.08 4.98
N GLU A 255 17.50 -11.47 3.78
CA GLU A 255 17.97 -10.10 3.59
C GLU A 255 16.89 -9.11 4.07
N PHE A 256 17.06 -8.69 5.32
CA PHE A 256 16.22 -7.79 6.13
C PHE A 256 15.61 -6.56 5.45
N GLN A 257 16.05 -6.15 4.25
CA GLN A 257 15.48 -5.03 3.50
C GLN A 257 14.03 -5.28 3.08
N TYR A 258 13.60 -6.54 2.96
CA TYR A 258 12.29 -6.87 2.44
C TYR A 258 11.26 -7.31 3.49
N LYS A 259 11.59 -7.57 4.76
CA LYS A 259 10.61 -8.12 5.74
C LYS A 259 9.32 -7.31 5.94
N ASP A 260 9.38 -5.96 6.00
CA ASP A 260 8.13 -5.16 6.08
C ASP A 260 7.40 -5.13 4.74
N ILE A 261 8.14 -5.19 3.63
CA ILE A 261 7.59 -5.26 2.27
C ILE A 261 6.91 -6.62 2.08
N SER A 262 7.58 -7.73 2.41
CA SER A 262 7.06 -9.09 2.45
C SER A 262 5.85 -9.20 3.37
N MET A 263 5.89 -8.62 4.57
CA MET A 263 4.70 -8.58 5.44
C MET A 263 3.59 -7.74 4.80
N THR A 264 3.89 -6.57 4.23
CA THR A 264 2.90 -5.73 3.53
C THR A 264 2.25 -6.50 2.38
N VAL A 265 3.05 -7.20 1.58
CA VAL A 265 2.61 -8.03 0.46
C VAL A 265 1.75 -9.19 0.94
N LEU A 266 2.20 -9.96 1.94
CA LEU A 266 1.44 -11.06 2.52
C LEU A 266 0.09 -10.57 3.05
N ILE A 267 0.06 -9.43 3.75
CA ILE A 267 -1.20 -8.90 4.25
C ILE A 267 -2.11 -8.41 3.11
N LEU A 268 -1.57 -7.80 2.05
CA LEU A 268 -2.34 -7.40 0.87
C LEU A 268 -2.94 -8.62 0.14
N ASP A 269 -2.13 -9.65 -0.07
CA ASP A 269 -2.55 -10.91 -0.70
C ASP A 269 -3.64 -11.60 0.15
N MET A 270 -3.45 -11.66 1.48
CA MET A 270 -4.45 -12.20 2.39
C MET A 270 -5.76 -11.42 2.37
N PHE A 271 -5.74 -10.08 2.21
CA PHE A 271 -6.97 -9.28 2.05
C PHE A 271 -7.69 -9.63 0.74
N GLU A 272 -6.94 -9.78 -0.36
CA GLU A 272 -7.48 -10.08 -1.69
C GLU A 272 -8.05 -11.51 -1.75
N VAL A 273 -7.26 -12.51 -1.35
CA VAL A 273 -7.65 -13.92 -1.34
C VAL A 273 -8.80 -14.19 -0.37
N LYS A 274 -8.82 -13.53 0.80
CA LYS A 274 -9.94 -13.64 1.74
C LYS A 274 -11.24 -13.09 1.15
N ALA A 275 -11.19 -11.93 0.47
CA ALA A 275 -12.36 -11.35 -0.16
C ALA A 275 -12.90 -12.25 -1.28
N GLU A 276 -11.99 -12.81 -2.10
CA GLU A 276 -12.35 -13.73 -3.17
C GLU A 276 -12.92 -15.04 -2.62
N LEU A 277 -12.29 -15.65 -1.61
CA LEU A 277 -12.82 -16.84 -0.93
C LEU A 277 -14.22 -16.59 -0.34
N GLU A 278 -14.42 -15.46 0.35
CA GLU A 278 -15.74 -15.11 0.92
C GLU A 278 -16.79 -14.84 -0.18
N SER A 279 -16.38 -14.33 -1.35
CA SER A 279 -17.24 -14.19 -2.53
C SER A 279 -17.64 -15.56 -3.07
N GLN A 280 -16.67 -16.45 -3.33
CA GLN A 280 -16.90 -17.78 -3.88
C GLN A 280 -17.72 -18.68 -2.94
N LEU A 281 -17.53 -18.58 -1.62
CA LEU A 281 -18.31 -19.35 -0.64
C LEU A 281 -19.82 -19.01 -0.63
N ASN A 282 -20.18 -17.83 -1.16
CA ASN A 282 -21.55 -17.32 -1.28
C ASN A 282 -22.08 -17.36 -2.72
N ASN A 283 -21.25 -17.74 -3.70
CA ASN A 283 -21.62 -17.76 -5.10
C ASN A 283 -22.20 -19.14 -5.49
N PRO A 284 -23.47 -19.22 -5.96
CA PRO A 284 -24.09 -20.48 -6.37
C PRO A 284 -23.44 -21.13 -7.60
N THR A 285 -22.62 -20.40 -8.37
CA THR A 285 -21.93 -20.93 -9.56
C THR A 285 -20.44 -21.22 -9.33
N ALA A 286 -19.92 -21.01 -8.12
CA ALA A 286 -18.52 -21.28 -7.79
C ALA A 286 -18.20 -22.77 -7.86
N THR A 287 -17.03 -23.12 -8.40
CA THR A 287 -16.57 -24.52 -8.36
C THR A 287 -15.94 -24.84 -7.01
N LEU A 288 -16.04 -26.10 -6.59
CA LEU A 288 -15.40 -26.58 -5.37
C LEU A 288 -13.86 -26.48 -5.45
N GLU A 289 -13.33 -26.61 -6.66
CA GLU A 289 -11.90 -26.48 -6.95
C GLU A 289 -11.42 -25.04 -6.71
N ASP A 290 -12.11 -24.03 -7.26
CA ASP A 290 -11.79 -22.62 -7.01
C ASP A 290 -11.83 -22.28 -5.51
N ILE A 291 -12.87 -22.73 -4.81
CA ILE A 291 -13.01 -22.52 -3.36
C ILE A 291 -11.85 -23.16 -2.59
N ARG A 292 -11.44 -24.37 -2.99
CA ARG A 292 -10.33 -25.09 -2.36
C ARG A 292 -9.00 -24.39 -2.63
N ASP A 293 -8.80 -23.87 -3.83
CA ASP A 293 -7.58 -23.17 -4.22
C ASP A 293 -7.44 -21.85 -3.45
N TYR A 294 -8.46 -21.01 -3.42
CA TYR A 294 -8.43 -19.78 -2.62
C TYR A 294 -8.24 -20.06 -1.12
N PHE A 295 -8.86 -21.14 -0.60
CA PHE A 295 -8.66 -21.53 0.79
C PHE A 295 -7.22 -21.97 1.08
N ASN A 296 -6.62 -22.77 0.20
CA ASN A 296 -5.24 -23.22 0.34
C ASN A 296 -4.26 -22.06 0.22
N MET A 297 -4.45 -21.15 -0.73
CA MET A 297 -3.65 -19.92 -0.89
C MET A 297 -3.69 -19.08 0.40
N LEU A 298 -4.89 -18.83 0.94
CA LEU A 298 -5.05 -18.05 2.17
C LEU A 298 -4.33 -18.69 3.37
N LYS A 299 -4.39 -20.03 3.46
CA LYS A 299 -3.73 -20.80 4.51
C LYS A 299 -2.21 -20.75 4.38
N GLU A 300 -1.69 -20.82 3.15
CA GLU A 300 -0.27 -20.69 2.87
C GLU A 300 0.26 -19.31 3.25
N ASP A 301 -0.40 -18.25 2.80
CA ASP A 301 -0.02 -16.86 3.11
C ASP A 301 -0.08 -16.58 4.62
N TYR A 302 -1.10 -17.10 5.31
CA TYR A 302 -1.21 -17.04 6.76
C TYR A 302 -0.02 -17.73 7.47
N ASN A 303 0.39 -18.91 7.00
CA ASN A 303 1.54 -19.62 7.58
C ASN A 303 2.86 -18.87 7.36
N LYS A 304 3.05 -18.28 6.17
CA LYS A 304 4.19 -17.39 5.86
C LYS A 304 4.18 -16.17 6.77
N ALA A 305 3.02 -15.52 6.95
CA ALA A 305 2.87 -14.35 7.81
C ALA A 305 3.19 -14.67 9.29
N ILE A 306 2.75 -15.82 9.82
CA ILE A 306 3.10 -16.25 11.18
C ILE A 306 4.59 -16.50 11.35
N SER A 307 5.23 -17.11 10.35
CA SER A 307 6.66 -17.39 10.41
C SER A 307 7.46 -16.08 10.48
N LEU A 308 7.06 -15.10 9.67
CA LEU A 308 7.63 -13.77 9.68
C LEU A 308 7.30 -12.98 10.95
N ASP A 309 6.10 -13.13 11.51
CA ASP A 309 5.69 -12.51 12.77
C ASP A 309 6.58 -12.94 13.96
N LYS A 310 6.93 -14.23 14.01
CA LYS A 310 7.84 -14.76 15.05
C LYS A 310 9.20 -14.09 14.98
N ILE A 311 9.78 -14.02 13.78
CA ILE A 311 11.07 -13.34 13.52
C ILE A 311 11.00 -11.88 13.97
N LEU A 312 9.98 -11.14 13.53
CA LEU A 312 9.80 -9.72 13.88
C LEU A 312 9.58 -9.49 15.38
N THR A 313 8.90 -10.41 16.06
CA THR A 313 8.62 -10.32 17.49
C THR A 313 9.86 -10.62 18.33
N GLU A 314 10.69 -11.58 17.92
CA GLU A 314 11.97 -11.88 18.56
C GLU A 314 12.95 -10.72 18.42
N GLU A 315 13.03 -10.12 17.22
CA GLU A 315 13.87 -8.94 16.96
C GLU A 315 13.48 -7.73 17.84
N LYS A 316 12.17 -7.47 18.03
CA LYS A 316 11.68 -6.39 18.92
C LYS A 316 12.07 -6.61 20.39
N LYS A 317 12.03 -7.86 20.86
CA LYS A 317 12.44 -8.20 22.24
C LYS A 317 13.94 -7.98 22.47
N GLU A 318 14.77 -8.05 21.43
CA GLU A 318 16.20 -7.72 21.51
C GLU A 318 16.46 -6.20 21.44
N GLU A 319 15.64 -5.44 20.72
CA GLU A 319 15.71 -3.96 20.68
C GLU A 319 15.55 -3.35 22.07
N GLU A 320 14.53 -3.79 22.81
CA GLU A 320 14.21 -3.26 24.15
C GLU A 320 15.31 -3.50 25.18
N LYS A 321 16.26 -4.41 24.91
CA LYS A 321 17.36 -4.75 25.83
C LYS A 321 18.65 -3.97 25.57
N THR A 322 18.77 -3.23 24.46
CA THR A 322 20.07 -2.64 24.03
C THR A 322 20.07 -1.12 24.15
N THR A 323 21.00 -0.55 24.92
CA THR A 323 21.25 0.90 24.97
C THR A 323 22.65 1.19 24.45
N ASN A 324 22.77 2.05 23.43
CA ASN A 324 24.07 2.49 22.91
C ASN A 324 24.48 3.83 23.51
N GLU A 325 25.78 3.97 23.80
CA GLU A 325 26.38 5.26 24.14
C GLU A 325 26.74 6.03 22.87
N ILE A 326 26.34 7.31 22.80
CA ILE A 326 26.56 8.16 21.63
C ILE A 326 27.63 9.21 21.93
N TYR A 327 28.61 9.29 21.05
CA TYR A 327 29.71 10.26 21.04
C TYR A 327 29.67 11.06 19.74
N PHE A 328 30.21 12.28 19.74
CA PHE A 328 30.33 13.13 18.56
C PHE A 328 31.81 13.33 18.21
N LEU A 329 32.13 13.34 16.93
CA LEU A 329 33.47 13.65 16.45
C LEU A 329 33.76 15.14 16.67
N LEU A 330 34.74 15.42 17.53
CA LEU A 330 35.20 16.76 17.84
C LEU A 330 36.67 16.93 17.43
N ASP A 331 37.00 18.13 16.93
CA ASP A 331 38.39 18.54 16.69
C ASP A 331 39.11 18.93 17.99
N GLU A 332 40.37 19.33 17.90
CA GLU A 332 41.20 19.76 19.03
C GLU A 332 40.64 20.99 19.78
N ASN A 333 39.78 21.77 19.13
CA ASN A 333 39.13 22.96 19.66
C ASN A 333 37.69 22.70 20.12
N ASN A 334 37.26 21.44 20.20
CA ASN A 334 35.90 21.01 20.52
C ASN A 334 34.82 21.42 19.51
N ASN A 335 35.19 21.68 18.25
CA ASN A 335 34.23 21.95 17.19
C ASN A 335 33.76 20.65 16.53
N SER A 336 32.48 20.60 16.16
CA SER A 336 31.91 19.51 15.37
C SER A 336 32.10 19.70 13.87
N PHE A 337 32.14 18.59 13.13
CA PHE A 337 32.21 18.56 11.66
C PHE A 337 30.84 18.74 10.97
N PHE A 338 29.90 19.38 11.66
CA PHE A 338 28.58 19.74 11.15
C PHE A 338 28.13 21.06 11.81
N GLN A 339 27.28 21.81 11.12
CA GLN A 339 26.81 23.12 11.58
C GLN A 339 25.30 23.09 11.81
N ILE A 340 24.88 22.54 12.96
CA ILE A 340 23.46 22.36 13.31
C ILE A 340 22.65 23.68 13.28
N ASN A 341 23.30 24.82 13.50
CA ASN A 341 22.67 26.13 13.47
C ASN A 341 22.21 26.54 12.07
N LYS A 342 22.75 25.93 11.02
CA LYS A 342 22.31 26.16 9.63
C LYS A 342 21.08 25.33 9.25
N PHE A 343 20.69 24.37 10.08
CA PHE A 343 19.56 23.49 9.79
C PHE A 343 18.23 24.13 10.19
N ASN A 344 17.21 23.91 9.37
CA ASN A 344 15.85 24.32 9.65
C ASN A 344 15.19 23.45 10.75
N LYS A 345 13.97 23.81 11.16
CA LYS A 345 13.24 23.15 12.25
C LYS A 345 13.00 21.66 11.99
N GLU A 346 12.66 21.28 10.75
CA GLU A 346 12.40 19.88 10.39
C GLU A 346 13.69 19.06 10.35
N GLU A 347 14.75 19.62 9.77
CA GLU A 347 16.08 19.00 9.72
C GLU A 347 16.61 18.72 11.13
N LYS A 348 16.49 19.68 12.05
CA LYS A 348 16.84 19.50 13.47
C LYS A 348 16.02 18.37 14.13
N LYS A 349 14.71 18.28 13.83
CA LYS A 349 13.84 17.19 14.32
C LYS A 349 14.30 15.83 13.77
N HIS A 350 14.71 15.76 12.51
CA HIS A 350 15.23 14.53 11.90
C HIS A 350 16.60 14.12 12.48
N CYS A 351 17.51 15.06 12.75
CA CYS A 351 18.76 14.80 13.46
C CYS A 351 18.51 14.20 14.86
N LEU A 352 17.56 14.77 15.62
CA LEU A 352 17.19 14.25 16.94
C LEU A 352 16.64 12.82 16.83
N SER A 353 15.76 12.58 15.85
CA SER A 353 15.22 11.24 15.59
C SER A 353 16.33 10.22 15.32
N LEU A 354 17.35 10.59 14.53
CA LEU A 354 18.51 9.73 14.25
C LEU A 354 19.32 9.39 15.50
N ILE A 355 19.56 10.37 16.37
CA ILE A 355 20.26 10.14 17.65
C ILE A 355 19.47 9.22 18.56
N GLU A 356 18.17 9.45 18.72
CA GLU A 356 17.30 8.61 19.57
C GLU A 356 17.19 7.18 19.04
N LYS A 357 17.19 7.02 17.72
CA LYS A 357 17.28 5.70 17.08
C LYS A 357 18.57 4.99 17.46
N PHE A 358 19.73 5.65 17.30
CA PHE A 358 21.01 5.04 17.67
C PHE A 358 21.09 4.68 19.14
N LYS A 359 20.62 5.52 20.07
CA LYS A 359 20.59 5.22 21.50
C LYS A 359 19.83 3.94 21.80
N LYS A 360 18.73 3.68 21.08
CA LYS A 360 17.88 2.50 21.23
C LYS A 360 18.37 1.27 20.46
N GLY A 361 19.54 1.36 19.80
CA GLY A 361 20.02 0.29 18.91
C GLY A 361 19.13 0.06 17.68
N LEU A 362 18.16 0.93 17.44
CA LEU A 362 17.41 1.01 16.20
C LEU A 362 18.40 1.61 15.19
N HIS A 363 18.61 0.99 14.03
CA HIS A 363 19.54 1.45 12.98
C HIS A 363 21.03 1.04 13.14
N ASP A 364 21.29 -0.03 13.91
CA ASP A 364 22.64 -0.56 14.08
C ASP A 364 23.01 -1.65 13.03
N TYR A 365 24.20 -1.53 12.44
CA TYR A 365 24.68 -2.40 11.34
C TYR A 365 25.00 -3.82 11.81
N GLU A 366 25.54 -3.99 13.03
CA GLU A 366 25.82 -5.32 13.59
C GLU A 366 24.56 -6.17 13.81
N LYS A 367 23.37 -5.56 13.80
CA LYS A 367 22.08 -6.22 14.02
C LYS A 367 21.19 -6.29 12.78
N GLY A 368 21.74 -6.08 11.59
CA GLY A 368 21.03 -6.29 10.32
C GLY A 368 19.90 -5.29 9.99
N LYS A 369 19.87 -4.09 10.60
CA LYS A 369 18.70 -3.18 10.47
C LYS A 369 18.78 -2.16 9.32
N LYS A 370 17.95 -2.41 8.30
CA LYS A 370 17.19 -1.58 7.33
C LYS A 370 17.67 -0.24 6.76
N HIS A 371 18.64 0.49 7.31
CA HIS A 371 18.90 1.87 6.83
C HIS A 371 20.36 2.31 6.84
N THR A 372 21.27 1.39 7.15
CA THR A 372 22.69 1.69 7.23
C THR A 372 23.42 1.29 5.96
N LYS A 373 23.98 2.26 5.22
CA LYS A 373 24.88 2.00 4.10
C LYS A 373 26.33 2.07 4.56
N LEU A 374 27.15 1.08 4.19
CA LEU A 374 28.60 1.16 4.36
C LEU A 374 29.16 2.11 3.28
N LEU A 375 29.79 3.21 3.70
CA LEU A 375 30.43 4.16 2.81
C LEU A 375 31.83 3.70 2.41
N SER A 376 32.60 3.26 3.40
CA SER A 376 33.99 2.88 3.23
C SER A 376 34.38 1.81 4.23
N ASN A 377 35.13 0.81 3.76
CA ASN A 377 35.84 -0.13 4.59
C ASN A 377 37.30 0.30 4.68
N ASN A 378 37.76 0.71 5.86
CA ASN A 378 39.17 0.93 6.12
C ASN A 378 39.67 -0.17 7.06
N LYS A 379 40.97 -0.51 7.02
CA LYS A 379 41.55 -1.57 7.86
C LYS A 379 41.32 -1.35 9.38
N ARG A 380 40.99 -0.13 9.79
CA ARG A 380 40.81 0.27 11.20
C ARG A 380 39.35 0.38 11.64
N TYR A 381 38.45 0.84 10.77
CA TYR A 381 37.04 1.04 11.09
C TYR A 381 36.19 1.15 9.81
N ASN A 382 34.90 0.89 9.98
CA ASN A 382 33.87 1.05 8.95
C ASN A 382 33.08 2.33 9.19
N ILE A 383 32.84 3.09 8.12
CA ILE A 383 31.98 4.27 8.17
C ILE A 383 30.61 3.92 7.60
N TYR A 384 29.60 4.20 8.41
CA TYR A 384 28.22 3.86 8.16
C TYR A 384 27.41 5.14 7.97
N ILE A 385 26.42 5.12 7.08
CA ILE A 385 25.47 6.22 6.85
C ILE A 385 24.06 5.73 7.14
N ASN A 386 23.33 6.47 7.97
CA ASN A 386 21.89 6.26 8.18
C ASN A 386 21.07 7.49 7.77
N LYS A 387 19.77 7.31 7.54
CA LYS A 387 18.87 8.39 7.09
C LYS A 387 17.54 8.44 7.82
N SER A 388 16.99 9.65 7.92
CA SER A 388 15.66 9.96 8.42
C SER A 388 15.09 11.08 7.57
N SER A 389 14.13 10.77 6.70
CA SER A 389 13.69 11.67 5.62
C SER A 389 14.88 12.13 4.77
N ASN A 390 15.01 13.42 4.48
CA ASN A 390 16.11 14.00 3.71
C ASN A 390 17.42 14.16 4.51
N MET A 391 17.41 13.98 5.83
CA MET A 391 18.61 14.11 6.66
C MET A 391 19.31 12.78 6.85
N CYS A 392 20.63 12.81 6.77
CA CYS A 392 21.50 11.67 6.97
C CYS A 392 22.51 11.95 8.07
N VAL A 393 23.03 10.86 8.63
CA VAL A 393 24.07 10.86 9.66
C VAL A 393 25.11 9.83 9.28
N SER A 394 26.38 10.19 9.41
CA SER A 394 27.47 9.25 9.28
C SER A 394 28.10 8.96 10.62
N TYR A 395 28.53 7.73 10.84
CA TYR A 395 29.02 7.26 12.12
C TYR A 395 29.98 6.09 11.99
N VAL A 396 30.78 5.90 13.05
CA VAL A 396 31.61 4.72 13.28
C VAL A 396 31.08 4.00 14.51
N ARG A 397 31.03 2.67 14.45
CA ARG A 397 30.71 1.84 15.62
C ARG A 397 31.99 1.28 16.22
N THR A 398 32.12 1.36 17.55
CA THR A 398 33.17 0.65 18.28
C THR A 398 32.62 -0.64 18.86
N LYS A 399 33.53 -1.50 19.33
CA LYS A 399 33.17 -2.59 20.25
C LYS A 399 32.49 -1.99 21.49
N ASP A 400 31.58 -2.74 22.10
CA ASP A 400 30.83 -2.39 23.34
C ASP A 400 29.69 -1.37 23.22
N ASN A 401 28.89 -1.44 22.16
CA ASN A 401 27.66 -0.62 22.01
C ASN A 401 27.89 0.90 22.00
N LYS A 402 29.04 1.38 21.54
CA LYS A 402 29.30 2.82 21.40
C LYS A 402 29.31 3.24 19.93
N VAL A 403 28.76 4.43 19.69
CA VAL A 403 28.63 5.03 18.36
C VAL A 403 29.29 6.39 18.37
N LEU A 404 30.23 6.60 17.45
CA LEU A 404 30.85 7.90 17.18
C LEU A 404 30.21 8.52 15.94
N VAL A 405 29.39 9.55 16.13
CA VAL A 405 28.77 10.34 15.07
C VAL A 405 29.81 11.25 14.44
N LEU A 406 30.05 11.11 13.13
CA LEU A 406 31.01 11.90 12.39
C LEU A 406 30.40 13.23 11.91
N THR A 407 29.25 13.16 11.23
CA THR A 407 28.57 14.36 10.72
C THR A 407 27.09 14.11 10.40
N PHE A 408 26.32 15.19 10.33
CA PHE A 408 24.96 15.25 9.80
C PHE A 408 24.92 16.11 8.54
N ALA A 409 24.18 15.67 7.53
CA ALA A 409 23.99 16.45 6.31
C ALA A 409 22.73 15.98 5.55
N PRO A 410 22.18 16.79 4.63
CA PRO A 410 21.21 16.32 3.65
C PRO A 410 21.75 15.13 2.85
N HIS A 411 20.85 14.31 2.30
CA HIS A 411 21.21 13.11 1.54
C HIS A 411 22.12 13.41 0.32
N SER A 412 21.99 14.59 -0.29
CA SER A 412 22.85 15.03 -1.39
C SER A 412 24.31 15.20 -0.98
N ASP A 413 24.57 15.58 0.27
CA ASP A 413 25.88 16.07 0.71
C ASP A 413 26.59 15.08 1.65
N ILE A 414 25.85 14.13 2.23
CA ILE A 414 26.39 13.25 3.27
C ILE A 414 27.57 12.41 2.78
N TYR A 415 27.53 11.91 1.55
CA TYR A 415 28.59 11.06 1.01
C TYR A 415 29.90 11.84 0.86
N ASP A 416 29.85 13.04 0.29
CA ASP A 416 31.03 13.89 0.09
C ASP A 416 31.59 14.41 1.41
N ASN A 417 30.71 14.83 2.33
CA ASN A 417 31.12 15.26 3.67
C ASN A 417 31.78 14.11 4.45
N SER A 418 31.18 12.92 4.44
CA SER A 418 31.74 11.75 5.12
C SER A 418 33.04 11.28 4.50
N ASN A 419 33.17 11.29 3.17
CA ASN A 419 34.42 10.97 2.48
C ASN A 419 35.52 11.98 2.81
N THR A 420 35.19 13.27 2.81
CA THR A 420 36.13 14.35 3.20
C THR A 420 36.62 14.15 4.62
N ILE A 421 35.73 13.82 5.56
CA ILE A 421 36.07 13.51 6.95
C ILE A 421 36.95 12.26 7.04
N ALA A 422 36.59 11.20 6.34
CA ALA A 422 37.32 9.94 6.33
C ALA A 422 38.75 10.07 5.76
N GLN A 423 38.94 10.89 4.72
CA GLN A 423 40.22 11.03 4.04
C GLN A 423 41.11 12.09 4.70
N THR A 424 40.55 13.27 5.00
CA THR A 424 41.31 14.44 5.47
C THR A 424 41.50 14.41 6.99
N TYR A 425 40.50 13.93 7.73
CA TYR A 425 40.45 13.99 9.20
C TYR A 425 40.48 12.59 9.84
N SER A 426 41.01 11.59 9.14
CA SER A 426 41.14 10.21 9.66
C SER A 426 41.87 10.14 11.00
N TYR A 427 42.88 10.98 11.21
CA TYR A 427 43.63 11.06 12.46
C TYR A 427 42.76 11.52 13.65
N VAL A 428 41.81 12.44 13.43
CA VAL A 428 40.87 12.92 14.45
C VAL A 428 39.92 11.78 14.86
N ILE A 429 39.46 11.00 13.88
CA ILE A 429 38.62 9.83 14.13
C ILE A 429 39.39 8.82 14.99
N ASP A 430 40.62 8.47 14.60
CA ASP A 430 41.47 7.53 15.34
C ASP A 430 41.70 7.99 16.80
N GLU A 431 41.95 9.28 17.01
CA GLU A 431 42.19 9.84 18.34
C GLU A 431 40.92 9.79 19.21
N ASN A 432 39.77 10.17 18.66
CA ASN A 432 38.48 10.11 19.36
C ASN A 432 38.14 8.65 19.73
N LEU A 433 38.29 7.71 18.79
CA LEU A 433 38.08 6.28 19.05
C LEU A 433 39.02 5.75 20.15
N THR A 434 40.29 6.15 20.14
CA THR A 434 41.25 5.79 21.20
C THR A 434 40.81 6.33 22.56
N LYS A 435 40.38 7.60 22.63
CA LYS A 435 39.89 8.22 23.87
C LYS A 435 38.60 7.55 24.38
N ILE A 436 37.69 7.15 23.49
CA ILE A 436 36.47 6.40 23.80
C ILE A 436 36.79 5.02 24.38
N ASN A 437 37.70 4.28 23.74
CA ASN A 437 38.09 2.94 24.15
C ASN A 437 38.82 2.96 25.50
N ASN A 438 39.66 3.97 25.73
CA ASN A 438 40.39 4.15 26.99
C ASN A 438 39.56 4.83 28.10
N GLN A 439 38.28 5.17 27.83
CA GLN A 439 37.40 5.90 28.76
C GLN A 439 38.07 7.14 29.39
N ASN A 440 38.74 7.96 28.58
CA ASN A 440 39.47 9.13 29.08
C ASN A 440 38.51 10.11 29.80
N PRO A 441 38.70 10.41 31.11
CA PRO A 441 37.73 11.20 31.90
C PRO A 441 37.49 12.62 31.37
N ASN A 442 38.54 13.28 30.87
CA ASN A 442 38.44 14.64 30.33
C ASN A 442 37.64 14.64 29.03
N TYR A 443 37.90 13.66 28.16
CA TYR A 443 37.14 13.48 26.93
C TYR A 443 35.66 13.15 27.20
N LEU A 444 35.38 12.27 28.17
CA LEU A 444 33.99 11.96 28.56
C LEU A 444 33.26 13.19 29.11
N LYS A 445 33.95 14.05 29.86
CA LYS A 445 33.39 15.34 30.32
C LYS A 445 33.11 16.28 29.15
N GLN A 446 34.04 16.42 28.22
CA GLN A 446 33.86 17.21 26.99
C GLN A 446 32.65 16.72 26.18
N GLN A 447 32.50 15.41 26.02
CA GLN A 447 31.38 14.80 25.29
C GLN A 447 30.04 15.05 25.97
N LYS A 448 30.00 15.03 27.32
CA LYS A 448 28.79 15.42 28.08
C LYS A 448 28.44 16.88 27.85
N GLU A 449 29.41 17.78 27.95
CA GLU A 449 29.20 19.21 27.71
C GLU A 449 28.71 19.48 26.29
N PHE A 450 29.34 18.87 25.28
CA PHE A 450 28.91 18.99 23.89
C PHE A 450 27.51 18.40 23.65
N THR A 451 27.19 17.27 24.29
CA THR A 451 25.86 16.66 24.16
C THR A 451 24.75 17.58 24.68
N GLU A 452 24.98 18.26 25.80
CA GLU A 452 24.02 19.26 26.33
C GLU A 452 23.92 20.48 25.42
N GLN A 453 25.05 20.97 24.89
CA GLN A 453 25.05 22.04 23.89
C GLN A 453 24.26 21.63 22.64
N PHE A 454 24.51 20.45 22.10
CA PHE A 454 23.80 19.89 20.94
C PHE A 454 22.28 19.82 21.18
N LYS A 455 21.86 19.33 22.36
CA LYS A 455 20.43 19.33 22.75
C LYS A 455 19.86 20.75 22.76
N SER A 456 20.58 21.73 23.30
CA SER A 456 20.14 23.13 23.33
C SER A 456 20.03 23.75 21.93
N MET A 457 20.92 23.40 21.01
CA MET A 457 20.90 23.87 19.62
C MET A 457 19.75 23.28 18.79
N ILE A 458 19.31 22.06 19.15
CA ILE A 458 18.18 21.35 18.54
C ILE A 458 16.85 21.74 19.17
N ALA A 459 16.84 22.16 20.44
CA ALA A 459 15.64 22.62 21.14
C ALA A 459 15.06 23.83 20.41
N VAL A 460 13.98 23.59 19.66
CA VAL A 460 13.22 24.64 19.01
C VAL A 460 12.48 25.36 20.13
N LYS A 461 12.92 26.58 20.49
CA LYS A 461 12.06 27.47 21.28
C LYS A 461 10.78 27.64 20.47
N GLY A 462 9.65 27.20 21.04
CA GLY A 462 8.35 27.57 20.51
C GLY A 462 8.21 29.06 20.68
N ASP A 463 8.22 29.81 19.58
CA ASP A 463 7.51 31.08 19.56
C ASP A 463 6.02 30.74 19.54
N ASP A 464 5.49 30.44 20.73
CA ASP A 464 4.09 30.71 21.01
C ASP A 464 3.98 32.23 21.17
N HIS A 465 3.07 32.83 20.40
CA HIS A 465 2.68 34.25 20.33
C HIS A 465 3.38 35.13 19.29
N LYS A 466 2.72 35.29 18.12
CA LYS A 466 1.95 36.50 17.79
C LYS A 466 1.00 36.28 16.63
#